data_AF-A0A9Q0RCS3-F1
#
_entry.id   AF-A0A9Q0RCS3-F1
#
_cell.length_a   1.000
_cell.length_b   1.000
_cell.length_c   1.000
_cell.angle_alpha   90.00
_cell.angle_beta   90.00
_cell.angle_gamma   90.00
#
_symmetry.space_group_name_H-M   'P 1'
#
loop_
_entity.id
_entity.type
_entity.pdbx_description
1 polymer ?
#
loop_
_entity_poly.entity_id
_entity_poly.type
_entity_poly.pdbx_seq_one_letter_code
_entity_poly.pdbx_strand_id
1 'polypeptide(L)'
;MLSNRLNNSLKNSFIYILPLQQKFKQDCLFKSTIIEKSDLPPNINKTVAAVFVSDQVLDGEVENDLAKPLSQIIGGHGLQMKRIEIVRYIEKDIVDVTKRLSQNYDYIFASVISPKDMSDELYNIHQKNLTTFNNKTQAFSDSPKNSQNEKKPTQTLKSIGNIHFLPGNTIQFHDALVNFIKNIQKGKVLKTQTIYLDLFEEDFCDFLSQTQADYPSVKIGSYPQLNYKEQGFKVAITIEGFDEKEIEKIVQILSNQFQPFVINPNKISKKI
;
A
#
# COMPACT_ATOMS: atom_id res chain seq x y z
N MET A 1 -13.70 -39.87 62.06
CA MET A 1 -12.56 -38.96 62.28
C MET A 1 -11.81 -38.81 60.96
N LEU A 2 -11.64 -37.55 60.52
CA LEU A 2 -10.73 -37.09 59.45
C LEU A 2 -11.03 -37.58 58.01
N SER A 3 -12.16 -37.11 57.46
CA SER A 3 -12.33 -36.93 56.01
C SER A 3 -12.16 -35.44 55.68
N ASN A 4 -11.54 -35.11 54.54
CA ASN A 4 -11.31 -33.76 53.96
C ASN A 4 -9.98 -33.07 54.28
N ARG A 5 -8.90 -33.50 53.61
CA ARG A 5 -7.78 -32.63 53.21
C ARG A 5 -7.21 -33.12 51.89
N LEU A 6 -7.70 -32.56 50.78
CA LEU A 6 -6.99 -32.33 49.50
C LEU A 6 -7.94 -31.63 48.50
N ASN A 7 -8.66 -30.60 48.97
CA ASN A 7 -9.45 -29.69 48.15
C ASN A 7 -9.38 -28.30 48.79
N ASN A 8 -8.18 -27.71 48.79
CA ASN A 8 -7.94 -26.36 49.30
C ASN A 8 -6.71 -25.75 48.61
N SER A 9 -6.89 -25.37 47.36
CA SER A 9 -6.21 -24.23 46.72
C SER A 9 -6.99 -23.94 45.44
N LEU A 10 -7.27 -22.67 45.14
CA LEU A 10 -8.13 -22.15 44.04
C LEU A 10 -9.61 -21.84 44.37
N LYS A 11 -9.93 -21.60 45.65
CA LYS A 11 -11.09 -20.76 46.03
C LYS A 11 -10.58 -19.60 46.88
N ASN A 12 -10.04 -18.57 46.23
CA ASN A 12 -9.96 -17.19 46.75
C ASN A 12 -9.21 -16.32 45.75
N SER A 13 -9.94 -15.69 44.83
CA SER A 13 -9.57 -14.45 44.15
C SER A 13 -10.87 -13.83 43.63
N PHE A 14 -11.69 -13.34 44.56
CA PHE A 14 -12.75 -12.38 44.25
C PHE A 14 -12.06 -11.12 43.75
N ILE A 15 -11.90 -10.98 42.43
CA ILE A 15 -11.61 -9.68 41.82
C ILE A 15 -12.95 -8.95 41.74
N TYR A 16 -13.11 -7.98 42.63
CA TYR A 16 -14.17 -6.97 42.52
C TYR A 16 -14.06 -6.29 41.16
N ILE A 17 -14.97 -6.60 40.25
CA ILE A 17 -15.22 -5.78 39.06
C ILE A 17 -15.92 -4.51 39.57
N LEU A 18 -15.13 -3.47 39.83
CA LEU A 18 -15.68 -2.11 39.88
C LEU A 18 -16.28 -1.81 38.50
N PRO A 19 -17.53 -1.35 38.40
CA PRO A 19 -18.07 -0.91 37.13
C PRO A 19 -17.42 0.43 36.81
N LEU A 20 -16.31 0.40 36.06
CA LEU A 20 -15.93 1.55 35.23
C LEU A 20 -16.99 1.65 34.12
N GLN A 21 -18.15 2.22 34.45
CA GLN A 21 -19.00 2.85 33.44
C GLN A 21 -18.31 4.13 32.94
N GLN A 22 -17.16 3.99 32.29
CA GLN A 22 -16.83 4.92 31.23
C GLN A 22 -17.75 4.54 30.09
N LYS A 23 -18.76 5.38 29.85
CA LYS A 23 -19.46 5.42 28.56
C LYS A 23 -18.42 5.75 27.50
N PHE A 24 -17.66 4.75 27.04
CA PHE A 24 -17.00 4.85 25.75
C PHE A 24 -18.13 5.04 24.74
N LYS A 25 -18.15 6.18 24.06
CA LYS A 25 -19.00 6.42 22.89
C LYS A 25 -18.54 5.38 21.87
N GLN A 26 -19.19 4.22 21.86
CA GLN A 26 -18.76 2.99 21.18
C GLN A 26 -18.63 3.16 19.64
N ASP A 27 -19.05 4.32 19.13
CA ASP A 27 -19.07 4.70 17.73
C ASP A 27 -17.93 5.67 17.30
N CYS A 28 -17.01 6.06 18.20
CA CYS A 28 -15.93 7.03 17.90
C CYS A 28 -14.52 6.44 17.73
N LEU A 29 -14.36 5.11 17.63
CA LEU A 29 -13.41 4.65 16.63
C LEU A 29 -13.95 5.25 15.34
N PHE A 30 -13.31 6.28 14.78
CA PHE A 30 -13.58 6.63 13.40
C PHE A 30 -13.30 5.30 12.72
N LYS A 31 -14.38 4.56 12.43
CA LYS A 31 -14.31 3.46 11.51
C LYS A 31 -13.54 4.13 10.41
N SER A 32 -12.36 3.61 10.09
CA SER A 32 -11.92 3.75 8.72
C SER A 32 -13.15 3.27 7.99
N THR A 33 -14.01 4.20 7.58
CA THR A 33 -15.08 3.90 6.68
C THR A 33 -14.24 3.30 5.60
N ILE A 34 -14.39 1.99 5.45
CA ILE A 34 -13.95 1.34 4.25
C ILE A 34 -14.86 2.07 3.26
N ILE A 35 -14.38 3.23 2.79
CA ILE A 35 -14.85 3.87 1.59
C ILE A 35 -14.49 2.77 0.63
N GLU A 36 -15.46 1.92 0.35
CA GLU A 36 -15.27 0.92 -0.67
C GLU A 36 -14.86 1.73 -1.89
N LYS A 37 -13.89 1.21 -2.62
CA LYS A 37 -13.27 1.92 -3.74
C LYS A 37 -14.29 2.34 -4.82
N SER A 38 -15.52 1.84 -4.71
CA SER A 38 -16.72 2.22 -5.44
C SER A 38 -17.18 3.67 -5.24
N ASP A 39 -16.82 4.29 -4.10
CA ASP A 39 -17.30 5.64 -3.75
C ASP A 39 -16.33 6.74 -4.19
N LEU A 40 -15.14 6.35 -4.65
CA LEU A 40 -14.21 7.24 -5.35
C LEU A 40 -14.65 7.41 -6.82
N PRO A 41 -14.50 8.59 -7.42
CA PRO A 41 -14.86 8.81 -8.83
C PRO A 41 -14.18 7.77 -9.73
N PRO A 42 -14.84 7.33 -10.84
CA PRO A 42 -14.35 6.26 -11.70
C PRO A 42 -12.89 6.50 -12.07
N ASN A 43 -12.07 5.52 -11.74
CA ASN A 43 -10.63 5.69 -11.73
C ASN A 43 -10.07 5.76 -13.15
N ILE A 44 -9.55 6.93 -13.53
CA ILE A 44 -8.93 7.20 -14.84
C ILE A 44 -7.55 6.53 -14.95
N ASN A 45 -6.93 6.17 -13.82
CA ASN A 45 -5.56 5.69 -13.80
C ASN A 45 -5.46 4.21 -14.16
N LYS A 46 -4.48 3.90 -15.01
CA LYS A 46 -4.09 2.54 -15.33
C LYS A 46 -3.69 1.76 -14.09
N THR A 47 -4.10 0.51 -14.06
CA THR A 47 -3.96 -0.40 -12.91
C THR A 47 -2.71 -1.25 -13.03
N VAL A 48 -2.07 -1.50 -11.89
CA VAL A 48 -0.83 -2.25 -11.80
C VAL A 48 -0.99 -3.36 -10.79
N ALA A 49 -0.49 -4.55 -11.14
CA ALA A 49 -0.23 -5.60 -10.19
C ALA A 49 1.21 -6.10 -10.30
N ALA A 50 1.70 -6.73 -9.23
CA ALA A 50 3.03 -7.30 -9.20
C ALA A 50 3.02 -8.73 -8.68
N VAL A 51 3.92 -9.55 -9.20
CA VAL A 51 4.27 -10.85 -8.64
C VAL A 51 5.76 -10.85 -8.32
N PHE A 52 6.09 -11.23 -7.10
CA PHE A 52 7.45 -11.48 -6.66
C PHE A 52 7.62 -12.96 -6.38
N VAL A 53 8.65 -13.58 -6.95
CA VAL A 53 8.95 -14.99 -6.75
C VAL A 53 10.09 -15.12 -5.76
N SER A 54 9.84 -15.71 -4.59
CA SER A 54 10.88 -15.93 -3.57
C SER A 54 10.41 -16.87 -2.48
N ASP A 55 11.13 -17.97 -2.29
CA ASP A 55 10.94 -18.84 -1.13
C ASP A 55 11.43 -18.14 0.14
N GLN A 56 12.58 -17.45 0.09
CA GLN A 56 13.20 -16.79 1.24
C GLN A 56 12.32 -15.70 1.88
N VAL A 57 11.58 -14.94 1.07
CA VAL A 57 10.62 -13.96 1.59
C VAL A 57 9.45 -14.66 2.28
N LEU A 58 8.96 -15.77 1.71
CA LEU A 58 7.85 -16.54 2.28
C LEU A 58 8.28 -17.33 3.52
N ASP A 59 9.55 -17.70 3.61
CA ASP A 59 10.17 -18.35 4.76
C ASP A 59 10.58 -17.35 5.86
N GLY A 60 10.48 -16.04 5.57
CA GLY A 60 10.79 -14.95 6.51
C GLY A 60 12.28 -14.70 6.71
N GLU A 61 13.13 -15.21 5.82
CA GLU A 61 14.59 -15.04 5.88
C GLU A 61 15.01 -13.64 5.42
N VAL A 62 14.27 -13.05 4.48
CA VAL A 62 14.57 -11.74 3.88
C VAL A 62 13.31 -10.90 3.74
N GLU A 63 13.45 -9.59 3.80
CA GLU A 63 12.36 -8.66 3.49
C GLU A 63 12.17 -8.52 1.98
N ASN A 64 10.95 -8.15 1.55
CA ASN A 64 10.71 -7.74 0.18
C ASN A 64 11.06 -6.26 -0.01
N ASP A 65 12.30 -5.99 -0.39
CA ASP A 65 12.83 -4.65 -0.64
C ASP A 65 12.38 -4.03 -1.97
N LEU A 66 11.74 -4.80 -2.86
CA LEU A 66 11.28 -4.35 -4.18
C LEU A 66 9.85 -3.77 -4.15
N ALA A 67 8.98 -4.30 -3.28
CA ALA A 67 7.55 -3.96 -3.26
C ALA A 67 7.27 -2.49 -2.94
N LYS A 68 7.99 -1.92 -1.96
CA LYS A 68 7.81 -0.53 -1.54
C LYS A 68 8.30 0.46 -2.62
N PRO A 69 9.54 0.37 -3.13
CA PRO A 69 9.99 1.20 -4.24
C PRO A 69 9.08 1.11 -5.46
N LEU A 70 8.64 -0.09 -5.84
CA LEU A 70 7.68 -0.29 -6.93
C LEU A 70 6.41 0.52 -6.68
N SER A 71 5.78 0.36 -5.52
CA SER A 71 4.53 1.06 -5.19
C SER A 71 4.70 2.58 -5.20
N GLN A 72 5.83 3.10 -4.72
CA GLN A 72 6.14 4.52 -4.71
C GLN A 72 6.35 5.10 -6.12
N ILE A 73 7.12 4.42 -6.98
CA ILE A 73 7.39 4.85 -8.36
C ILE A 73 6.10 4.83 -9.18
N ILE A 74 5.32 3.76 -9.08
CA ILE A 74 4.03 3.59 -9.75
C ILE A 74 3.03 4.68 -9.29
N GLY A 75 2.88 4.87 -7.97
CA GLY A 75 1.99 5.89 -7.42
C GLY A 75 2.39 7.31 -7.82
N GLY A 76 3.69 7.63 -7.81
CA GLY A 76 4.24 8.92 -8.24
C GLY A 76 4.02 9.22 -9.73
N HIS A 77 3.83 8.19 -10.55
CA HIS A 77 3.47 8.32 -11.96
C HIS A 77 1.95 8.37 -12.21
N GLY A 78 1.15 8.34 -11.13
CA GLY A 78 -0.31 8.34 -11.24
C GLY A 78 -0.85 7.02 -11.78
N LEU A 79 -0.13 5.92 -11.58
CA LEU A 79 -0.64 4.56 -11.81
C LEU A 79 -1.15 4.00 -10.48
N GLN A 80 -2.10 3.05 -10.54
CA GLN A 80 -2.71 2.49 -9.34
C GLN A 80 -2.21 1.07 -9.07
N MET A 81 -1.35 0.93 -8.06
CA MET A 81 -1.05 -0.38 -7.48
C MET A 81 -2.33 -0.99 -6.88
N LYS A 82 -2.73 -2.15 -7.39
CA LYS A 82 -3.94 -2.86 -6.95
C LYS A 82 -3.62 -4.11 -6.16
N ARG A 83 -2.51 -4.78 -6.48
CA ARG A 83 -2.20 -6.10 -5.93
C ARG A 83 -0.72 -6.41 -6.03
N ILE A 84 -0.17 -6.95 -4.95
CA ILE A 84 1.16 -7.56 -4.93
C ILE A 84 0.98 -8.98 -4.42
N GLU A 85 1.53 -9.96 -5.13
CA GLU A 85 1.56 -11.35 -4.71
C GLU A 85 3.00 -11.82 -4.58
N ILE A 86 3.26 -12.62 -3.56
CA ILE A 86 4.56 -13.27 -3.36
C ILE A 86 4.31 -14.77 -3.47
N VAL A 87 5.01 -15.43 -4.38
CA VAL A 87 4.85 -16.86 -4.67
C VAL A 87 6.16 -17.60 -4.52
N ARG A 88 6.07 -18.90 -4.24
CA ARG A 88 7.22 -19.81 -4.23
C ARG A 88 7.76 -20.04 -5.64
N TYR A 89 8.97 -20.59 -5.73
CA TYR A 89 9.58 -20.95 -7.01
C TYR A 89 8.95 -22.23 -7.60
N ILE A 90 7.67 -22.16 -7.95
CA ILE A 90 6.89 -23.27 -8.50
C ILE A 90 6.32 -22.82 -9.84
N GLU A 91 6.73 -23.48 -10.94
CA GLU A 91 6.37 -23.10 -12.32
C GLU A 91 4.85 -22.86 -12.48
N LYS A 92 4.05 -23.80 -11.97
CA LYS A 92 2.58 -23.71 -12.04
C LYS A 92 2.03 -22.48 -11.33
N ASP A 93 2.46 -22.20 -10.11
CA ASP A 93 1.96 -21.07 -9.32
C ASP A 93 2.33 -19.74 -9.96
N ILE A 94 3.57 -19.63 -10.46
CA ILE A 94 4.05 -18.46 -11.19
C ILE A 94 3.17 -18.21 -12.41
N VAL A 95 2.91 -19.23 -13.23
CA VAL A 95 2.08 -19.12 -14.45
C VAL A 95 0.62 -18.81 -14.12
N ASP A 96 0.03 -19.46 -13.12
CA ASP A 96 -1.37 -19.25 -12.75
C ASP A 96 -1.62 -17.84 -12.21
N VAL A 97 -0.73 -17.34 -11.33
CA VAL A 97 -0.83 -15.99 -10.76
C VAL A 97 -0.68 -14.95 -11.85
N THR A 98 0.39 -15.00 -12.63
CA THR A 98 0.65 -14.02 -13.69
C THR A 98 -0.43 -14.02 -14.77
N LYS A 99 -0.93 -15.19 -15.18
CA LYS A 99 -2.09 -15.30 -16.08
C LYS A 99 -3.30 -14.59 -15.51
N ARG A 100 -3.67 -14.91 -14.26
CA ARG A 100 -4.80 -14.26 -13.59
C ARG A 100 -4.60 -12.76 -13.46
N LEU A 101 -3.41 -12.29 -13.09
CA LEU A 101 -3.12 -10.87 -12.99
C LEU A 101 -3.25 -10.20 -14.37
N SER A 102 -2.66 -10.76 -15.41
CA SER A 102 -2.66 -10.19 -16.77
C SER A 102 -4.05 -9.97 -17.35
N GLN A 103 -5.05 -10.76 -16.92
CA GLN A 103 -6.45 -10.61 -17.34
C GLN A 103 -7.21 -9.52 -16.60
N ASN A 104 -6.73 -9.10 -15.42
CA ASN A 104 -7.46 -8.22 -14.49
C ASN A 104 -6.84 -6.82 -14.34
N TYR A 105 -5.62 -6.59 -14.83
CA TYR A 105 -4.89 -5.33 -14.64
C TYR A 105 -4.18 -4.88 -15.91
N ASP A 106 -3.90 -3.58 -16.03
CA ASP A 106 -3.31 -2.99 -17.23
C ASP A 106 -1.81 -3.29 -17.38
N TYR A 107 -1.06 -3.34 -16.27
CA TYR A 107 0.38 -3.67 -16.26
C TYR A 107 0.72 -4.67 -15.15
N ILE A 108 1.48 -5.71 -15.49
CA ILE A 108 1.97 -6.71 -14.54
C ILE A 108 3.49 -6.63 -14.46
N PHE A 109 4.03 -6.45 -13.25
CA PHE A 109 5.47 -6.55 -13.03
C PHE A 109 5.80 -7.88 -12.35
N ALA A 110 6.71 -8.64 -12.96
CA ALA A 110 7.19 -9.91 -12.42
C ALA A 110 8.70 -9.80 -12.13
N SER A 111 9.12 -10.22 -10.94
CA SER A 111 10.54 -10.26 -10.57
C SER A 111 10.82 -11.41 -9.60
N VAL A 112 12.05 -11.91 -9.57
CA VAL A 112 12.53 -12.87 -8.57
C VAL A 112 13.29 -12.11 -7.51
N ILE A 113 12.94 -12.24 -6.23
CA ILE A 113 13.77 -11.66 -5.16
C ILE A 113 14.89 -12.65 -4.88
N SER A 114 16.06 -12.38 -5.45
CA SER A 114 17.22 -13.27 -5.39
C SER A 114 18.52 -12.47 -5.50
N PRO A 115 19.61 -12.93 -4.84
CA PRO A 115 20.95 -12.36 -5.03
C PRO A 115 21.50 -12.56 -6.45
N LYS A 116 20.92 -13.49 -7.25
CA LYS A 116 21.24 -13.69 -8.67
C LYS A 116 20.02 -13.38 -9.53
N ASP A 117 20.22 -12.63 -10.61
CA ASP A 117 19.14 -12.28 -11.52
C ASP A 117 18.61 -13.52 -12.27
N MET A 118 17.36 -13.90 -12.00
CA MET A 118 16.65 -15.00 -12.64
C MET A 118 15.54 -14.49 -13.59
N SER A 119 15.61 -13.22 -14.01
CA SER A 119 14.65 -12.61 -14.94
C SER A 119 14.47 -13.42 -16.23
N ASP A 120 15.55 -14.00 -16.74
CA ASP A 120 15.53 -14.88 -17.91
C ASP A 120 14.76 -16.18 -17.69
N GLU A 121 14.83 -16.76 -16.49
CA GLU A 121 14.16 -18.02 -16.17
C GLU A 121 12.64 -17.82 -16.07
N LEU A 122 12.20 -16.75 -15.38
CA LEU A 122 10.79 -16.37 -15.35
C LEU A 122 10.25 -16.08 -16.76
N TYR A 123 11.02 -15.33 -17.55
CA TYR A 123 10.63 -15.04 -18.93
C TYR A 123 10.50 -16.33 -19.76
N ASN A 124 11.42 -17.28 -19.62
CA ASN A 124 11.41 -18.55 -20.36
C ASN A 124 10.25 -19.46 -19.94
N ILE A 125 9.96 -19.56 -18.63
CA ILE A 125 8.77 -20.26 -18.10
C ILE A 125 7.52 -19.71 -18.79
N HIS A 126 7.40 -18.39 -18.87
CA HIS A 126 6.28 -17.75 -19.53
C HIS A 126 6.23 -18.00 -21.02
N GLN A 127 7.34 -17.77 -21.73
CA GLN A 127 7.43 -17.94 -23.18
C GLN A 127 7.04 -19.35 -23.61
N LYS A 128 7.49 -20.37 -22.88
CA LYS A 128 7.15 -21.78 -23.11
C LYS A 128 5.65 -22.04 -22.97
N ASN A 129 5.00 -21.42 -21.99
CA ASN A 129 3.59 -21.65 -21.71
C ASN A 129 2.63 -20.82 -22.60
N LEU A 130 3.13 -19.78 -23.29
CA LEU A 130 2.34 -18.86 -24.15
C LEU A 130 1.89 -19.42 -25.51
N THR A 131 2.50 -20.49 -26.02
CA THR A 131 2.06 -21.15 -27.28
C THR A 131 0.63 -21.70 -27.18
N THR A 132 0.06 -21.78 -25.98
CA THR A 132 -1.32 -22.20 -25.70
C THR A 132 -2.31 -21.03 -25.53
N PHE A 133 -1.87 -19.77 -25.64
CA PHE A 133 -2.65 -18.59 -25.21
C PHE A 133 -3.31 -17.75 -26.32
N ASN A 134 -2.81 -17.78 -27.56
CA ASN A 134 -3.17 -16.77 -28.57
C ASN A 134 -4.40 -17.11 -29.44
N ASN A 135 -5.59 -17.25 -28.83
CA ASN A 135 -6.86 -17.28 -29.59
C ASN A 135 -7.77 -16.06 -29.37
N LYS A 136 -7.37 -15.06 -28.58
CA LYS A 136 -8.08 -13.76 -28.53
C LYS A 136 -7.11 -12.63 -28.19
N THR A 137 -6.57 -11.96 -29.21
CA THR A 137 -5.78 -10.73 -29.03
C THR A 137 -6.38 -9.64 -29.91
N GLN A 138 -7.27 -8.82 -29.33
CA GLN A 138 -7.55 -7.49 -29.86
C GLN A 138 -6.44 -6.55 -29.36
N ALA A 139 -5.89 -5.80 -30.33
CA ALA A 139 -4.80 -4.84 -30.29
C ALA A 139 -4.40 -4.25 -28.92
N PHE A 140 -3.18 -4.54 -28.48
CA PHE A 140 -2.42 -3.70 -27.54
C PHE A 140 -1.08 -3.37 -28.20
N SER A 141 -1.03 -2.23 -28.88
CA SER A 141 0.09 -1.78 -29.70
C SER A 141 0.87 -0.62 -29.07
N ASP A 142 1.09 -0.65 -27.76
CA ASP A 142 1.93 0.34 -27.06
C ASP A 142 3.16 -0.31 -26.43
N SER A 143 3.76 -1.29 -27.13
CA SER A 143 5.13 -1.73 -26.83
C SER A 143 6.12 -0.77 -27.50
N PRO A 144 7.10 -0.19 -26.79
CA PRO A 144 8.09 0.67 -27.41
C PRO A 144 8.90 -0.12 -28.44
N LYS A 145 8.93 0.38 -29.69
CA LYS A 145 9.80 -0.17 -30.74
C LYS A 145 11.25 -0.01 -30.31
N ASN A 146 11.95 -1.13 -30.21
CA ASN A 146 13.35 -1.23 -29.83
C ASN A 146 14.22 -0.57 -30.93
N SER A 147 14.65 0.69 -30.74
CA SER A 147 15.69 1.30 -31.56
C SER A 147 17.05 1.01 -30.93
N GLN A 148 17.84 0.17 -31.61
CA GLN A 148 19.21 -0.16 -31.24
C GLN A 148 20.05 1.11 -31.06
N ASN A 149 20.64 1.29 -29.88
CA ASN A 149 21.86 2.08 -29.73
C ASN A 149 22.64 1.62 -28.50
N GLU A 150 23.91 1.31 -28.75
CA GLU A 150 24.89 0.69 -27.86
C GLU A 150 25.37 1.67 -26.77
N LYS A 151 25.00 1.44 -25.50
CA LYS A 151 25.79 1.80 -24.30
C LYS A 151 25.44 0.84 -23.17
N LYS A 152 26.41 -0.01 -22.75
CA LYS A 152 26.46 -0.98 -21.61
C LYS A 152 25.15 -1.72 -21.25
N PRO A 153 25.15 -3.06 -21.09
CA PRO A 153 23.92 -3.83 -20.90
C PRO A 153 23.31 -3.56 -19.51
N THR A 154 22.49 -2.53 -19.39
CA THR A 154 21.44 -2.50 -18.37
C THR A 154 20.51 -3.65 -18.74
N GLN A 155 20.45 -4.71 -17.92
CA GLN A 155 19.66 -5.90 -18.22
C GLN A 155 18.26 -5.52 -18.70
N THR A 156 17.99 -5.88 -19.95
CA THR A 156 16.87 -5.43 -20.75
C THR A 156 15.58 -5.94 -20.12
N LEU A 157 14.69 -5.03 -19.70
CA LEU A 157 13.30 -5.34 -19.39
C LEU A 157 12.72 -6.23 -20.50
N LYS A 158 12.30 -7.45 -20.16
CA LYS A 158 11.60 -8.33 -21.11
C LYS A 158 10.11 -8.18 -20.91
N SER A 159 9.33 -8.22 -21.99
CA SER A 159 7.89 -8.04 -21.91
C SER A 159 7.15 -9.04 -22.79
N ILE A 160 6.00 -9.50 -22.32
CA ILE A 160 5.07 -10.33 -23.08
C ILE A 160 3.65 -9.81 -22.82
N GLY A 161 3.02 -9.23 -23.83
CA GLY A 161 1.75 -8.53 -23.65
C GLY A 161 1.89 -7.41 -22.63
N ASN A 162 1.05 -7.42 -21.60
CA ASN A 162 1.09 -6.49 -20.46
C ASN A 162 1.94 -6.99 -19.28
N ILE A 163 2.71 -8.06 -19.45
CA ILE A 163 3.59 -8.62 -18.41
C ILE A 163 5.02 -8.15 -18.67
N HIS A 164 5.64 -7.54 -17.66
CA HIS A 164 6.96 -6.94 -17.70
C HIS A 164 7.86 -7.61 -16.66
N PHE A 165 8.94 -8.23 -17.10
CA PHE A 165 9.89 -8.96 -16.27
C PHE A 165 11.04 -8.02 -15.90
N LEU A 166 11.18 -7.78 -14.59
CA LEU A 166 12.19 -6.91 -14.01
C LEU A 166 13.30 -7.76 -13.36
N PRO A 167 14.55 -7.24 -13.33
CA PRO A 167 15.66 -7.87 -12.63
C PRO A 167 15.35 -8.09 -11.14
N GLY A 168 16.03 -9.07 -10.54
CA GLY A 168 15.82 -9.46 -9.14
C GLY A 168 16.58 -8.65 -8.09
N ASN A 169 17.62 -7.92 -8.48
CA ASN A 169 18.35 -7.04 -7.56
C ASN A 169 17.78 -5.62 -7.54
N THR A 170 17.88 -4.96 -6.39
CA THR A 170 17.25 -3.66 -6.10
C THR A 170 17.66 -2.55 -7.07
N ILE A 171 18.95 -2.47 -7.41
CA ILE A 171 19.49 -1.38 -8.26
C ILE A 171 18.98 -1.52 -9.68
N GLN A 172 19.13 -2.70 -10.29
CA GLN A 172 18.70 -2.90 -11.68
C GLN A 172 17.18 -2.93 -11.78
N PHE A 173 16.48 -3.46 -10.78
CA PHE A 173 15.01 -3.39 -10.69
C PHE A 173 14.56 -1.93 -10.77
N HIS A 174 15.13 -1.07 -9.92
CA HIS A 174 14.82 0.35 -9.88
C HIS A 174 15.09 1.03 -11.22
N ASP A 175 16.28 0.83 -11.80
CA ASP A 175 16.67 1.46 -13.07
C ASP A 175 15.78 1.01 -14.24
N ALA A 176 15.50 -0.30 -14.32
CA ALA A 176 14.62 -0.85 -15.35
C ALA A 176 13.19 -0.32 -15.21
N LEU A 177 12.66 -0.26 -13.98
CA LEU A 177 11.33 0.26 -13.70
C LEU A 177 11.23 1.75 -14.04
N VAL A 178 12.17 2.59 -13.57
CA VAL A 178 12.16 4.03 -13.85
C VAL A 178 12.24 4.30 -15.35
N ASN A 179 13.07 3.56 -16.09
CA ASN A 179 13.17 3.72 -17.54
C ASN A 179 11.91 3.26 -18.27
N PHE A 180 11.25 2.20 -17.80
CA PHE A 180 9.98 1.75 -18.35
C PHE A 180 8.87 2.80 -18.14
N ILE A 181 8.72 3.28 -16.90
CA ILE A 181 7.65 4.20 -16.50
C ILE A 181 7.72 5.54 -17.23
N LYS A 182 8.92 6.02 -17.59
CA LYS A 182 9.09 7.25 -18.40
C LYS A 182 8.34 7.22 -19.73
N ASN A 183 8.11 6.02 -20.29
CA ASN A 183 7.45 5.85 -21.58
C ASN A 183 5.94 5.61 -21.46
N ILE A 184 5.39 5.59 -20.24
CA ILE A 184 3.96 5.38 -19.99
C ILE A 184 3.27 6.73 -19.81
N GLN A 185 2.05 6.85 -20.33
CA GLN A 185 1.23 8.03 -20.08
C GLN A 185 1.01 8.23 -18.58
N LYS A 186 1.36 9.43 -18.10
CA LYS A 186 1.21 9.79 -16.69
C LYS A 186 -0.27 9.94 -16.33
N GLY A 187 -0.68 9.32 -15.22
CA GLY A 187 -2.03 9.45 -14.68
C GLY A 187 -2.17 10.59 -13.66
N LYS A 188 -3.34 10.69 -13.03
CA LYS A 188 -3.55 11.63 -11.92
C LYS A 188 -2.83 11.11 -10.68
N VAL A 189 -2.01 11.95 -10.06
CA VAL A 189 -1.25 11.56 -8.85
C VAL A 189 -2.08 11.86 -7.62
N LEU A 190 -2.25 10.87 -6.75
CA LEU A 190 -2.89 11.08 -5.45
C LEU A 190 -1.97 11.95 -4.58
N LYS A 191 -2.53 13.02 -4.02
CA LYS A 191 -1.87 13.94 -3.11
C LYS A 191 -2.36 13.67 -1.70
N THR A 192 -1.46 13.81 -0.74
CA THR A 192 -1.76 13.62 0.68
C THR A 192 -1.17 14.77 1.48
N GLN A 193 -1.96 15.36 2.37
CA GLN A 193 -1.49 16.26 3.41
C GLN A 193 -1.89 15.71 4.78
N THR A 194 -1.10 16.02 5.80
CA THR A 194 -1.29 15.49 7.16
C THR A 194 -1.32 16.63 8.17
N ILE A 195 -2.31 16.62 9.06
CA ILE A 195 -2.39 17.47 10.25
C ILE A 195 -2.13 16.60 11.47
N TYR A 196 -1.41 17.14 12.44
CA TYR A 196 -1.09 16.45 13.69
C TYR A 196 -1.82 17.16 14.83
N LEU A 197 -2.54 16.40 15.66
CA LEU A 197 -3.33 16.93 16.77
C LEU A 197 -2.87 16.36 18.11
N ASP A 198 -2.88 17.19 19.14
CA ASP A 198 -2.79 16.76 20.55
C ASP A 198 -4.18 16.54 21.17
N LEU A 199 -5.06 15.90 20.41
CA LEU A 199 -6.42 15.51 20.81
C LEU A 199 -6.60 14.00 20.64
N PHE A 200 -7.52 13.42 21.39
CA PHE A 200 -7.97 12.05 21.17
C PHE A 200 -9.06 12.03 20.08
N GLU A 201 -9.24 10.88 19.46
CA GLU A 201 -10.16 10.74 18.33
C GLU A 201 -11.62 11.09 18.67
N GLU A 202 -12.02 10.79 19.89
CA GLU A 202 -13.35 11.13 20.43
C GLU A 202 -13.64 12.63 20.48
N ASP A 203 -12.60 13.47 20.52
CA ASP A 203 -12.74 14.92 20.58
C ASP A 203 -13.21 15.51 19.24
N PHE A 204 -13.04 14.78 18.13
CA PHE A 204 -13.25 15.31 16.79
C PHE A 204 -13.98 14.39 15.81
N CYS A 205 -14.29 13.14 16.19
CA CYS A 205 -14.92 12.13 15.32
C CYS A 205 -16.15 12.67 14.55
N ASP A 206 -17.04 13.39 15.23
CA ASP A 206 -18.26 13.94 14.64
C ASP A 206 -17.94 15.01 13.56
N PHE A 207 -16.94 15.87 13.82
CA PHE A 207 -16.53 16.92 12.89
C PHE A 207 -15.82 16.37 11.65
N LEU A 208 -14.94 15.38 11.81
CA LEU A 208 -14.34 14.71 10.66
C LEU A 208 -15.38 13.98 9.82
N SER A 209 -16.40 13.38 10.45
CA SER A 209 -17.46 12.68 9.73
C SER A 209 -18.28 13.64 8.88
N GLN A 210 -18.64 14.79 9.43
CA GLN A 210 -19.31 15.85 8.67
C GLN A 210 -18.42 16.38 7.54
N THR A 211 -17.13 16.63 7.81
CA THR A 211 -16.19 17.10 6.78
C THR A 211 -16.04 16.08 5.65
N GLN A 212 -15.98 14.78 5.96
CA GLN A 212 -15.93 13.73 4.95
C GLN A 212 -17.22 13.69 4.10
N ALA A 213 -18.38 13.96 4.69
CA ALA A 213 -19.67 14.05 3.97
C ALA A 213 -19.75 15.28 3.05
N ASP A 214 -19.17 16.41 3.50
CA ASP A 214 -19.14 17.66 2.72
C ASP A 214 -18.14 17.59 1.54
N TYR A 215 -17.14 16.70 1.62
CA TYR A 215 -16.05 16.55 0.65
C TYR A 215 -15.89 15.09 0.17
N PRO A 216 -16.87 14.52 -0.55
CA PRO A 216 -16.87 13.11 -0.95
C PRO A 216 -15.75 12.73 -1.95
N SER A 217 -15.16 13.70 -2.65
CA SER A 217 -14.03 13.52 -3.57
C SER A 217 -12.69 13.30 -2.88
N VAL A 218 -12.61 13.56 -1.58
CA VAL A 218 -11.41 13.48 -0.75
C VAL A 218 -11.61 12.40 0.30
N LYS A 219 -10.55 11.65 0.60
CA LYS A 219 -10.53 10.67 1.68
C LYS A 219 -9.85 11.29 2.89
N ILE A 220 -10.54 11.29 4.01
CA ILE A 220 -10.03 11.78 5.30
C ILE A 220 -9.88 10.58 6.24
N GLY A 221 -8.70 10.42 6.83
CA GLY A 221 -8.40 9.33 7.76
C GLY A 221 -7.75 9.82 9.04
N SER A 222 -8.05 9.17 10.16
CA SER A 222 -7.43 9.38 11.47
C SER A 222 -6.52 8.20 11.84
N TYR A 223 -5.31 8.49 12.32
CA TYR A 223 -4.32 7.50 12.76
C TYR A 223 -3.81 7.84 14.16
N PRO A 224 -4.47 7.32 15.22
CA PRO A 224 -4.00 7.46 16.58
C PRO A 224 -2.62 6.84 16.79
N GLN A 225 -1.77 7.51 17.57
CA GLN A 225 -0.40 7.07 17.84
C GLN A 225 -0.32 6.39 19.20
N LEU A 226 0.18 5.16 19.21
CA LEU A 226 0.42 4.42 20.45
C LEU A 226 1.52 5.07 21.30
N ASN A 227 2.54 5.65 20.65
CA ASN A 227 3.70 6.26 21.33
C ASN A 227 3.63 7.80 21.30
N TYR A 228 2.43 8.38 21.50
CA TYR A 228 2.21 9.83 21.38
C TYR A 228 3.12 10.69 22.27
N LYS A 229 3.62 10.16 23.41
CA LYS A 229 4.55 10.86 24.30
C LYS A 229 5.92 11.10 23.66
N GLU A 230 6.38 10.17 22.83
CA GLU A 230 7.66 10.27 22.10
C GLU A 230 7.48 11.10 20.82
N GLN A 231 6.35 10.95 20.15
CA GLN A 231 6.05 11.64 18.89
C GLN A 231 5.61 13.10 19.09
N GLY A 232 5.11 13.46 20.28
CA GLY A 232 4.66 14.80 20.62
C GLY A 232 3.30 15.20 20.03
N PHE A 233 2.54 14.24 19.50
CA PHE A 233 1.15 14.40 19.06
C PHE A 233 0.38 13.08 19.24
N LYS A 234 -0.94 13.16 19.41
CA LYS A 234 -1.80 12.00 19.68
C LYS A 234 -2.39 11.37 18.43
N VAL A 235 -2.81 12.16 17.46
CA VAL A 235 -3.43 11.67 16.23
C VAL A 235 -2.87 12.38 15.00
N ALA A 236 -2.58 11.61 13.95
CA ALA A 236 -2.33 12.15 12.61
C ALA A 236 -3.62 12.03 11.77
N ILE A 237 -4.10 13.14 11.24
CA ILE A 237 -5.20 13.17 10.28
C ILE A 237 -4.62 13.32 8.88
N THR A 238 -4.91 12.38 7.99
CA THR A 238 -4.49 12.43 6.58
C THR A 238 -5.65 12.83 5.69
N ILE A 239 -5.39 13.73 4.75
CA ILE A 239 -6.32 14.21 3.74
C ILE A 239 -5.75 13.81 2.38
N GLU A 240 -6.41 12.89 1.68
CA GLU A 240 -5.97 12.29 0.43
C GLU A 240 -6.93 12.62 -0.72
N GLY A 241 -6.43 13.17 -1.83
CA GLY A 241 -7.27 13.55 -2.96
C GLY A 241 -6.46 13.83 -4.23
N PHE A 242 -7.14 14.17 -5.33
CA PHE A 242 -6.50 14.51 -6.60
C PHE A 242 -6.46 16.02 -6.89
N ASP A 243 -7.30 16.82 -6.22
CA ASP A 243 -7.30 18.28 -6.32
C ASP A 243 -6.57 18.88 -5.12
N GLU A 244 -5.41 19.48 -5.38
CA GLU A 244 -4.56 20.10 -4.37
C GLU A 244 -5.26 21.28 -3.68
N LYS A 245 -6.07 22.06 -4.39
CA LYS A 245 -6.78 23.22 -3.81
C LYS A 245 -7.87 22.77 -2.85
N GLU A 246 -8.55 21.68 -3.18
CA GLU A 246 -9.58 21.10 -2.31
C GLU A 246 -8.95 20.55 -1.01
N ILE A 247 -7.83 19.84 -1.13
CA ILE A 247 -7.06 19.35 0.02
C ILE A 247 -6.61 20.51 0.90
N GLU A 248 -6.01 21.56 0.32
CA GLU A 248 -5.57 22.75 1.06
C GLU A 248 -6.72 23.42 1.82
N LYS A 249 -7.89 23.54 1.19
CA LYS A 249 -9.09 24.09 1.82
C LYS A 249 -9.52 23.25 3.04
N ILE A 250 -9.59 21.94 2.90
CA ILE A 250 -9.94 21.03 4.01
C ILE A 250 -8.91 21.16 5.13
N VAL A 251 -7.62 21.18 4.78
CA VAL A 251 -6.54 21.32 5.76
C VAL A 251 -6.66 22.63 6.54
N GLN A 252 -7.01 23.74 5.88
CA GLN A 252 -7.27 25.01 6.55
C GLN A 252 -8.49 24.95 7.48
N ILE A 253 -9.59 24.32 7.05
CA ILE A 253 -10.80 24.14 7.87
C ILE A 253 -10.46 23.37 9.16
N LEU A 254 -9.84 22.19 9.02
CA LEU A 254 -9.46 21.36 10.16
C LEU A 254 -8.44 22.08 11.05
N SER A 255 -7.44 22.74 10.46
CA SER A 255 -6.41 23.44 11.21
C SER A 255 -6.96 24.60 12.03
N ASN A 256 -7.90 25.37 11.48
CA ASN A 256 -8.54 26.48 12.18
C ASN A 256 -9.49 25.99 13.28
N GLN A 257 -10.25 24.93 13.01
CA GLN A 257 -11.19 24.34 13.97
C GLN A 257 -10.48 23.82 15.22
N PHE A 258 -9.31 23.20 15.06
CA PHE A 258 -8.61 22.51 16.15
C PHE A 258 -7.45 23.29 16.75
N GLN A 259 -7.29 24.60 16.46
CA GLN A 259 -6.39 25.43 17.26
C GLN A 259 -6.86 25.48 18.73
N PRO A 260 -5.93 25.51 19.71
CA PRO A 260 -4.46 25.52 19.57
C PRO A 260 -3.83 24.12 19.54
N PHE A 261 -4.62 23.05 19.40
CA PHE A 261 -4.15 21.66 19.50
C PHE A 261 -3.46 21.13 18.24
N VAL A 262 -3.36 21.93 17.18
CA VAL A 262 -2.60 21.58 15.97
C VAL A 262 -1.11 21.68 16.26
N ILE A 263 -0.43 20.55 16.10
CA ILE A 263 0.99 20.41 16.34
C ILE A 263 1.76 20.52 15.03
N ASN A 264 2.89 21.23 15.07
CA ASN A 264 3.88 21.20 14.00
C ASN A 264 5.04 20.27 14.41
N PRO A 265 5.12 19.04 13.88
CA PRO A 265 6.13 18.07 14.30
C PRO A 265 7.56 18.54 14.01
N ASN A 266 7.77 19.38 12.99
CA ASN A 266 9.09 19.94 12.67
C ASN A 266 9.60 20.94 13.73
N LYS A 267 8.76 21.35 14.68
CA LYS A 267 9.17 22.19 15.83
C LYS A 267 9.47 21.39 17.10
N ILE A 268 9.14 20.09 17.14
CA ILE A 268 9.34 19.22 18.31
C ILE A 268 10.80 18.73 18.39
N SER A 269 11.48 18.60 17.25
CA SER A 269 12.86 18.10 17.13
C SER A 269 13.97 19.07 17.59
N LYS A 270 13.70 19.95 18.56
CA LYS A 270 14.70 20.89 19.13
C LYS A 270 14.86 20.80 20.66
N LYS A 271 14.47 19.67 21.27
CA LYS A 271 14.81 19.36 22.66
C LYS A 271 15.41 17.97 22.78
N ILE A 272 16.68 17.85 22.39
CA ILE A 272 17.66 16.95 23.01
C ILE A 272 18.94 17.76 23.15
#